data_AF-A0A5J5FEY0-F1
#
_entry.id   AF-A0A5J5FEY0-F1
#
_cell.length_a   1.000
_cell.length_b   1.000
_cell.length_c   1.000
_cell.angle_alpha   90.00
_cell.angle_beta   90.00
_cell.angle_gamma   90.00
#
_symmetry.space_group_name_H-M   'P 1'
#
loop_
_entity.id
_entity.type
_entity.pdbx_description
1 polymer ?
#
loop_
_entity_poly.entity_id
_entity_poly.type
_entity_poly.pdbx_seq_one_letter_code
_entity_poly.pdbx_strand_id
1 'polypeptide(L)' 'MDMDEAVLKITDDLKKRYSDLKILGVDSLKHDDTLKEYSIIVKYKVRNEDRATVYYFDEAGNILRHFNL' A
#
# COMPACT_ATOMS: atom_id res chain seq x y z
N MET A 1 20.03 10.85 -1.00
CA MET A 1 18.72 11.35 -1.47
C MET A 1 18.10 10.15 -2.17
N ASP A 2 17.74 9.17 -1.35
CA ASP A 2 17.40 7.84 -1.78
C ASP A 2 15.88 7.86 -1.83
N MET A 3 15.34 8.33 -2.96
CA MET A 3 13.90 8.30 -3.18
C MET A 3 13.52 6.82 -3.42
N ASP A 4 13.40 6.15 -2.28
CA ASP A 4 12.91 4.84 -1.92
C ASP A 4 12.61 3.83 -3.02
N GLU A 5 13.59 2.97 -3.24
CA GLU A 5 13.41 1.65 -3.85
C GLU A 5 12.23 0.88 -3.20
N ALA A 6 11.99 1.11 -1.91
CA ALA A 6 10.84 0.61 -1.16
C ALA A 6 9.51 1.09 -1.71
N VAL A 7 9.34 2.40 -1.97
CA VAL A 7 8.11 2.99 -2.52
C VAL A 7 7.76 2.37 -3.87
N LEU A 8 8.76 2.19 -4.73
CA LEU A 8 8.61 1.55 -6.04
C LEU A 8 8.16 0.10 -5.90
N LYS A 9 8.79 -0.66 -5.00
CA LYS A 9 8.45 -2.06 -4.72
C LYS A 9 7.04 -2.20 -4.15
N ILE A 10 6.66 -1.33 -3.20
CA ILE A 10 5.32 -1.28 -2.61
C ILE A 10 4.28 -1.01 -3.70
N THR A 11 4.53 -0.02 -4.55
CA THR A 11 3.61 0.35 -5.63
C THR A 11 3.46 -0.77 -6.64
N ASP A 12 4.55 -1.44 -7.03
CA ASP A 12 4.52 -2.59 -7.95
C ASP A 12 3.78 -3.80 -7.36
N ASP A 13 4.03 -4.12 -6.09
CA ASP A 13 3.37 -5.25 -5.40
C ASP A 13 1.86 -5.02 -5.32
N LEU A 14 1.43 -3.83 -4.91
CA LEU A 14 0.02 -3.46 -4.86
C LEU A 14 -0.59 -3.46 -6.26
N LYS A 15 0.10 -2.90 -7.26
CA LYS A 15 -0.40 -2.90 -8.63
C LYS A 15 -0.57 -4.32 -9.17
N LYS A 16 0.32 -5.26 -8.85
CA LYS A 16 0.16 -6.69 -9.20
C LYS A 16 -0.99 -7.35 -8.44
N ARG A 17 -1.06 -7.18 -7.12
CA ARG A 17 -2.12 -7.76 -6.26
C ARG A 17 -3.50 -7.31 -6.67
N TYR A 18 -3.63 -6.02 -6.98
CA TYR A 18 -4.88 -5.42 -7.40
C TYR A 18 -4.99 -5.30 -8.92
N SER A 19 -4.10 -5.93 -9.71
CA SER A 19 -4.20 -5.89 -11.18
C SER A 19 -5.47 -6.57 -11.68
N ASP A 20 -5.96 -7.55 -10.93
CA ASP A 20 -7.22 -8.26 -11.21
C ASP A 20 -8.44 -7.56 -10.58
N LEU A 21 -8.20 -6.63 -9.65
CA LEU A 21 -9.23 -5.95 -8.87
C LEU A 21 -9.45 -4.53 -9.38
N LYS A 22 -10.70 -4.05 -9.29
CA LYS A 22 -10.98 -2.66 -9.64
C LYS A 22 -10.54 -1.73 -8.51
N ILE A 23 -9.34 -1.17 -8.64
CA ILE A 23 -8.84 -0.15 -7.71
C ILE A 23 -9.74 1.09 -7.81
N LEU A 24 -10.32 1.49 -6.68
CA LEU A 24 -11.14 2.71 -6.57
C LEU A 24 -10.25 3.93 -6.30
N GLY A 25 -9.19 3.74 -5.53
CA GLY A 25 -8.20 4.77 -5.26
C GLY A 25 -7.09 4.26 -4.34
N VAL A 26 -5.88 4.77 -4.55
CA VAL A 26 -4.77 4.57 -3.62
C VAL A 26 -4.53 5.90 -2.93
N ASP A 27 -4.68 5.92 -1.62
CA ASP A 27 -4.37 7.06 -0.78
C ASP A 27 -2.84 7.20 -0.68
N SER A 28 -2.33 8.43 -0.58
CA SER A 28 -0.90 8.70 -0.65
C SER A 28 -0.11 7.89 0.37
N LEU A 29 0.97 7.25 -0.10
CA LEU A 29 1.93 6.57 0.76
C LEU A 29 2.51 7.57 1.76
N LYS A 30 2.31 7.32 3.04
CA LYS A 30 2.87 8.10 4.14
C LYS A 30 4.11 7.41 4.67
N HIS A 31 5.22 8.13 4.72
CA HIS A 31 6.40 7.70 5.44
C HIS A 31 6.34 8.22 6.87
N ASP A 32 6.49 7.33 7.84
CA ASP A 32 6.63 7.65 9.24
C ASP A 32 8.12 7.65 9.60
N ASP A 33 8.71 8.84 9.68
CA ASP A 33 10.16 9.01 9.92
C ASP A 33 10.57 8.53 11.32
N THR A 34 9.62 8.51 12.27
CA THR A 34 9.88 8.09 13.66
C THR A 34 9.98 6.57 13.77
N LEU A 35 9.05 5.87 13.11
CA LEU A 35 9.01 4.40 13.13
C LEU A 35 9.77 3.77 11.97
N LYS A 36 10.21 4.58 10.99
CA LYS A 36 10.85 4.10 9.76
C LYS A 36 9.93 3.12 9.03
N GLU A 37 8.66 3.50 8.92
CA GLU A 37 7.61 2.66 8.33
C GLU A 37 6.85 3.44 7.25
N TYR A 38 6.51 2.76 6.17
CA TYR A 38 5.63 3.26 5.13
C TYR A 38 4.20 2.79 5.37
N SER A 39 3.20 3.63 5.19
CA SER A 39 1.79 3.24 5.25
C SER A 39 1.03 3.71 4.03
N ILE A 40 0.19 2.86 3.46
CA ILE A 40 -0.64 3.19 2.29
C ILE A 40 -2.03 2.63 2.48
N ILE A 41 -3.03 3.33 1.96
CA ILE A 41 -4.42 2.89 2.03
C ILE A 41 -4.87 2.60 0.62
N VAL A 42 -5.25 1.36 0.34
CA VAL A 42 -5.75 0.93 -0.96
C VAL A 42 -7.24 0.69 -0.85
N LYS A 43 -8.02 1.46 -1.61
CA LYS A 43 -9.46 1.31 -1.76
C LYS A 43 -9.72 0.56 -3.07
N TYR A 44 -10.45 -0.55 -3.00
CA TYR A 44 -10.70 -1.42 -4.14
C TYR A 44 -12.10 -2.02 -4.06
N LYS A 45 -12.70 -2.32 -5.21
CA LYS A 45 -14.04 -2.90 -5.29
C LYS A 45 -13.94 -4.40 -5.55
N VAL A 46 -14.55 -5.20 -4.68
CA VAL A 46 -14.67 -6.66 -4.85
C VAL A 46 -16.14 -7.00 -4.98
N ARG A 47 -16.56 -7.63 -6.09
CA ARG A 47 -17.95 -8.12 -6.25
C ARG A 47 -19.04 -7.08 -5.92
N ASN A 48 -18.79 -5.84 -6.31
CA ASN A 48 -19.64 -4.68 -6.05
C ASN A 48 -19.64 -4.12 -4.62
N GLU A 49 -18.86 -4.68 -3.69
CA GLU A 49 -18.58 -4.11 -2.37
C GLU A 49 -17.29 -3.26 -2.39
N ASP A 50 -17.36 -2.09 -1.79
CA ASP A 50 -16.21 -1.19 -1.63
C ASP A 50 -15.42 -1.61 -0.38
N ARG A 51 -14.16 -2.00 -0.58
CA ARG A 51 -13.22 -2.40 0.47
C ARG A 51 -12.06 -1.43 0.55
N ALA A 52 -11.51 -1.31 1.74
CA ALA A 52 -10.27 -0.59 1.93
C ALA A 52 -9.30 -1.44 2.75
N THR A 53 -8.02 -1.43 2.38
CA THR A 53 -6.97 -2.09 3.15
C THR A 53 -5.83 -1.11 3.37
N VAL A 54 -5.47 -0.93 4.63
CA VAL A 54 -4.27 -0.19 5.03
C VAL A 54 -3.12 -1.18 5.07
N TYR A 55 -2.03 -0.91 4.35
CA TYR A 55 -0.80 -1.67 4.44
C TYR A 55 0.28 -0.82 5.10
N TYR A 56 1.06 -1.45 5.96
CA TYR A 56 2.25 -0.91 6.57
C TYR A 56 3.44 -1.72 6.06
N PHE A 57 4.50 -1.04 5.68
CA PHE A 57 5.72 -1.60 5.15
C PHE A 57 6.92 -1.02 5.90
N ASP A 58 8.00 -1.77 5.89
CA ASP A 58 9.30 -1.36 6.41
C ASP A 58 10.05 -0.45 5.41
N GLU A 59 11.15 0.20 5.83
CA GLU A 59 12.05 0.96 4.93
C GLU A 59 12.60 0.13 3.76
N ALA A 60 12.58 -1.20 3.84
CA ALA A 60 12.94 -2.09 2.74
C ALA A 60 11.77 -2.41 1.77
N GLY A 61 10.58 -1.86 1.98
CA GLY A 61 9.37 -2.13 1.19
C GLY A 61 8.75 -3.50 1.45
N ASN A 62 9.06 -4.12 2.59
CA ASN A 62 8.47 -5.39 3.01
C ASN A 62 7.20 -5.12 3.82
N ILE A 63 6.11 -5.84 3.55
CA ILE A 63 4.86 -5.70 4.31
C ILE A 63 5.10 -6.14 5.77
N LEU A 64 4.91 -5.22 6.70
CA LEU A 64 4.94 -5.49 8.13
C LEU A 64 3.57 -5.95 8.63
N ARG A 65 2.52 -5.23 8.26
CA ARG A 65 1.14 -5.48 8.70
C ARG A 65 0.13 -4.86 7.76
N HIS A 66 -1.07 -5.41 7.71
CA HIS A 66 -2.16 -4.82 6.95
C HIS A 66 -3.50 -4.99 7.66
N PHE A 67 -4.38 -4.01 7.50
CA PHE A 67 -5.69 -3.95 8.14
C PHE A 67 -6.76 -3.75 7.08
N ASN A 68 -7.76 -4.62 7.07
CA ASN A 68 -8.94 -4.44 6.23
C ASN A 68 -9.97 -3.59 6.99
N LEU A 69 -10.45 -2.54 6.34
CA LEU A 69 -11.53 -1.66 6.77
C LEU A 69 -12.86 -2.11 6.15
#